data_AF-A0A1A8UT70-F1
#
_entry.id   AF-A0A1A8UT70-F1
#
_cell.length_a   1.000
_cell.length_b   1.000
_cell.length_c   1.000
_cell.angle_alpha   90.00
_cell.angle_beta   90.00
_cell.angle_gamma   90.00
#
_symmetry.space_group_name_H-M   'P 1'
#
loop_
_entity.id
_entity.type
_entity.pdbx_description
1 polymer ?
#
loop_
_entity_poly.entity_id
_entity_poly.type
_entity_poly.pdbx_seq_one_letter_code
_entity_poly.pdbx_strand_id
1 'polypeptide(L)'
;QVKELKQTLHQSQQRATLCSRVAAEAEETRGEAEKSRALAEARALGCQRDKETAEADRRQLSEELQLLKKEHTDLQLSLAQAEKNYFETKLKLDRVSGEKQALLQENKSLEGDRDDLRLRLRQVTQENAQIKESEMNLKRRATAAEEESKRANQAQQEAEDQRRLSEKEKQEKMSECLSWREKHHELANVFRIQEDLKAQRRNKACQVNIKSYFLCMTESDQRVKILKNPDGSPKNFTEGDPVYISTPESGPKEADRSSSRTMLRISAPQVGRDVGPSHFDELPAFGGERPDSAHQRRSRKVVDYFW
;
A
#
# COMPACT_ATOMS: atom_id res chain seq x y z
N GLN A 1 82.16 26.42 178.44
CA GLN A 1 80.71 26.25 178.65
C GLN A 1 79.84 27.23 177.84
N VAL A 2 79.64 28.50 178.20
CA VAL A 2 78.74 29.40 177.42
C VAL A 2 79.24 29.72 176.00
N LYS A 3 80.56 29.85 175.80
CA LYS A 3 81.16 30.13 174.47
C LYS A 3 81.02 28.94 173.49
N GLU A 4 81.21 27.71 173.95
CA GLU A 4 81.09 26.50 173.13
C GLU A 4 79.64 26.25 172.70
N LEU A 5 78.67 26.45 173.60
CA LEU A 5 77.25 26.33 173.28
C LEU A 5 76.77 27.37 172.24
N LYS A 6 77.33 28.59 172.28
CA LYS A 6 77.05 29.61 171.25
C LYS A 6 77.65 29.23 169.89
N GLN A 7 78.84 28.61 169.87
CA GLN A 7 79.49 28.16 168.65
C GLN A 7 78.77 26.96 168.02
N THR A 8 78.32 25.99 168.81
CA THR A 8 77.54 24.85 168.31
C THR A 8 76.15 25.26 167.84
N LEU A 9 75.49 26.21 168.53
CA LEU A 9 74.25 26.81 168.06
C LEU A 9 74.45 27.55 166.74
N HIS A 10 75.52 28.35 166.61
CA HIS A 10 75.83 29.07 165.39
C HIS A 10 76.12 28.12 164.21
N GLN A 11 76.89 27.05 164.44
CA GLN A 11 77.13 26.01 163.43
C GLN A 11 75.85 25.24 163.08
N SER A 12 74.98 24.96 164.05
CA SER A 12 73.68 24.32 163.80
C SER A 12 72.75 25.22 162.99
N GLN A 13 72.73 26.52 163.27
CA GLN A 13 71.97 27.51 162.52
C GLN A 13 72.51 27.65 161.09
N GLN A 14 73.83 27.69 160.89
CA GLN A 14 74.44 27.69 159.56
C GLN A 14 74.12 26.43 158.76
N ARG A 15 74.13 25.25 159.40
CA ARG A 15 73.71 24.00 158.75
C ARG A 15 72.23 24.02 158.41
N ALA A 16 71.36 24.49 159.31
CA ALA A 16 69.93 24.58 159.07
C ALA A 16 69.60 25.54 157.91
N THR A 17 70.27 26.70 157.81
CA THR A 17 70.08 27.63 156.70
C THR A 17 70.60 27.08 155.38
N LEU A 18 71.75 26.39 155.36
CA LEU A 18 72.24 25.69 154.17
C LEU A 18 71.30 24.57 153.74
N CYS A 19 70.83 23.72 154.66
CA CYS A 19 69.85 22.68 154.35
C CYS A 19 68.52 23.26 153.85
N SER A 20 68.04 24.36 154.43
CA SER A 20 66.82 25.04 153.96
C SER A 20 67.00 25.63 152.56
N ARG A 21 68.17 26.20 152.25
CA ARG A 21 68.48 26.73 150.92
C ARG A 21 68.56 25.63 149.88
N VAL A 22 69.26 24.53 150.19
CA VAL A 22 69.34 23.35 149.31
C VAL A 22 67.97 22.72 149.12
N ALA A 23 67.11 22.68 150.14
CA ALA A 23 65.73 22.20 150.02
C ALA A 23 64.90 23.10 149.10
N ALA A 24 65.01 24.43 149.22
CA ALA A 24 64.32 25.37 148.34
C ALA A 24 64.82 25.28 146.88
N GLU A 25 66.13 25.18 146.65
CA GLU A 25 66.73 24.97 145.33
C GLU A 25 66.32 23.60 144.73
N ALA A 26 66.19 22.56 145.56
CA ALA A 26 65.69 21.24 145.15
C ALA A 26 64.19 21.28 144.78
N GLU A 27 63.37 22.06 145.49
CA GLU A 27 61.97 22.27 145.14
C GLU A 27 61.81 23.06 143.83
N GLU A 28 62.63 24.10 143.63
CA GLU A 28 62.63 24.89 142.39
C GLU A 28 63.04 24.04 141.18
N THR A 29 64.16 23.31 141.27
CA THR A 29 64.63 22.41 140.21
C THR A 29 63.65 21.28 139.93
N ARG A 30 62.96 20.74 140.95
CA ARG A 30 61.88 19.78 140.77
C ARG A 30 60.69 20.41 140.03
N GLY A 31 60.29 21.62 140.40
CA GLY A 31 59.21 22.35 139.72
C GLY A 31 59.54 22.65 138.25
N GLU A 32 60.80 22.98 137.94
CA GLU A 32 61.29 23.16 136.57
C GLU A 32 61.31 21.87 135.77
N ALA A 33 61.71 20.75 136.39
CA ALA A 33 61.68 19.43 135.78
C ALA A 33 60.23 18.99 135.48
N GLU A 34 59.29 19.24 136.39
CA GLU A 34 57.86 18.95 136.20
C GLU A 34 57.25 19.82 135.09
N LYS A 35 57.58 21.11 135.01
CA LYS A 35 57.17 21.99 133.89
C LYS A 35 57.74 21.51 132.56
N SER A 36 59.02 21.15 132.53
CA SER A 36 59.69 20.65 131.32
C SER A 36 59.08 19.32 130.86
N ARG A 37 58.74 18.44 131.80
CA ARG A 37 58.03 17.19 131.53
C ARG A 37 56.63 17.47 130.97
N ALA A 38 55.84 18.35 131.60
CA ALA A 38 54.52 18.71 131.12
C ALA A 38 54.56 19.33 129.71
N LEU A 39 55.56 20.17 129.41
CA LEU A 39 55.77 20.72 128.08
C LEU A 39 56.17 19.65 127.05
N ALA A 40 57.01 18.69 127.42
CA ALA A 40 57.38 17.57 126.55
C ALA A 40 56.17 16.66 126.27
N GLU A 41 55.35 16.36 127.29
CA GLU A 41 54.12 15.58 127.15
C GLU A 41 53.09 16.32 126.27
N ALA A 42 52.90 17.63 126.45
CA ALA A 42 52.03 18.44 125.60
C ALA A 42 52.49 18.47 124.14
N ARG A 43 53.80 18.57 123.89
CA ARG A 43 54.38 18.49 122.54
C ARG A 43 54.18 17.12 121.92
N ALA A 44 54.42 16.04 122.67
CA ALA A 44 54.22 14.67 122.19
C ALA A 44 52.75 14.43 121.79
N LEU A 45 51.79 14.91 122.61
CA LEU A 45 50.37 14.86 122.29
C LEU A 45 50.01 15.69 121.06
N GLY A 46 50.60 16.88 120.89
CA GLY A 46 50.46 17.71 119.69
C GLY A 46 50.93 16.97 118.43
N CYS A 47 52.17 16.46 118.45
CA CYS A 47 52.71 15.67 117.34
C CYS A 47 51.90 14.42 117.03
N GLN A 48 51.34 13.76 118.05
CA GLN A 48 50.48 12.60 117.86
C GLN A 48 49.18 12.98 117.14
N ARG A 49 48.52 14.07 117.57
CA ARG A 49 47.30 14.55 116.91
C ARG A 49 47.56 14.95 115.46
N ASP A 50 48.63 15.70 115.20
CA ASP A 50 48.99 16.13 113.84
C ASP A 50 49.27 14.93 112.92
N LYS A 51 49.90 13.88 113.47
CA LYS A 51 50.11 12.61 112.77
C LYS A 51 48.79 11.90 112.48
N GLU A 52 47.88 11.82 113.46
CA GLU A 52 46.57 11.19 113.28
C GLU A 52 45.72 11.92 112.23
N THR A 53 45.72 13.25 112.22
CA THR A 53 45.03 14.05 111.19
C THR A 53 45.66 13.86 109.81
N ALA A 54 46.99 13.91 109.71
CA ALA A 54 47.67 13.69 108.43
C ALA A 54 47.44 12.27 107.89
N GLU A 55 47.34 11.26 108.76
CA GLU A 55 46.99 9.90 108.36
C GLU A 55 45.53 9.78 107.89
N ALA A 56 44.59 10.47 108.55
CA ALA A 56 43.20 10.52 108.12
C ALA A 56 43.06 11.17 106.74
N ASP A 57 43.69 12.32 106.53
CA ASP A 57 43.70 13.03 105.24
C ASP A 57 44.33 12.17 104.15
N ARG A 58 45.45 11.49 104.45
CA ARG A 58 46.09 10.57 103.51
C ARG A 58 45.18 9.40 103.13
N ARG A 59 44.42 8.85 104.08
CA ARG A 59 43.44 7.77 103.79
C ARG A 59 42.33 8.30 102.87
N GLN A 60 41.74 9.44 103.21
CA GLN A 60 40.69 10.06 102.40
C GLN A 60 41.16 10.36 100.97
N LEU A 61 42.32 11.01 100.79
CA LEU A 61 42.87 11.31 99.47
C LEU A 61 43.21 10.03 98.68
N SER A 62 43.61 8.96 99.36
CA SER A 62 43.85 7.67 98.70
C SER A 62 42.56 7.04 98.19
N GLU A 63 41.47 7.14 98.96
CA GLU A 63 40.14 6.66 98.56
C GLU A 63 39.58 7.48 97.39
N GLU A 64 39.67 8.81 97.46
CA GLU A 64 39.28 9.72 96.37
C GLU A 64 40.07 9.43 95.09
N LEU A 65 41.38 9.18 95.20
CA LEU A 65 42.24 8.84 94.07
C LEU A 65 41.88 7.46 93.47
N GLN A 66 41.48 6.49 94.30
CA GLN A 66 40.97 5.20 93.80
C GLN A 66 39.64 5.35 93.08
N LEU A 67 38.72 6.15 93.62
CA LEU A 67 37.43 6.44 93.00
C LEU A 67 37.63 7.13 91.65
N LEU A 68 38.46 8.17 91.60
CA LEU A 68 38.74 8.92 90.38
C LEU A 68 39.42 8.04 89.31
N LYS A 69 40.30 7.12 89.71
CA LYS A 69 40.88 6.13 88.79
C LYS A 69 39.81 5.23 88.18
N LYS A 70 38.86 4.75 89.00
CA LYS A 70 37.74 3.93 88.52
C LYS A 70 36.85 4.71 87.55
N GLU A 71 36.48 5.94 87.91
CA GLU A 71 35.70 6.82 87.04
C GLU A 71 36.42 7.08 85.72
N HIS A 72 37.73 7.32 85.76
CA HIS A 72 38.52 7.51 84.55
C HIS A 72 38.49 6.27 83.65
N THR A 73 38.64 5.07 84.22
CA THR A 73 38.55 3.82 83.45
C THR A 73 37.15 3.59 82.87
N ASP A 74 36.10 3.88 83.63
CA ASP A 74 34.71 3.75 83.17
C ASP A 74 34.41 4.74 82.02
N LEU A 75 34.94 5.97 82.10
CA LEU A 75 34.86 6.95 81.04
C LEU A 75 35.64 6.53 79.80
N GLN A 76 36.84 5.97 79.95
CA GLN A 76 37.63 5.45 78.82
C GLN A 76 36.89 4.31 78.09
N LEU A 77 36.28 3.38 78.84
CA LEU A 77 35.48 2.30 78.26
C LEU A 77 34.25 2.85 77.53
N SER A 78 33.55 3.82 78.13
CA SER A 78 32.39 4.46 77.52
C SER A 78 32.75 5.21 76.23
N LEU A 79 33.90 5.90 76.22
CA LEU A 79 34.41 6.59 75.04
C LEU A 79 34.73 5.59 73.91
N ALA A 80 35.48 4.52 74.21
CA ALA A 80 35.81 3.49 73.22
C ALA A 80 34.55 2.84 72.61
N GLN A 81 33.53 2.60 73.44
CA GLN A 81 32.25 2.07 72.97
C GLN A 81 31.50 3.08 72.09
N ALA A 82 31.50 4.36 72.45
CA ALA A 82 30.86 5.42 71.66
C ALA A 82 31.56 5.59 70.29
N GLU A 83 32.90 5.57 70.27
CA GLU A 83 33.68 5.62 69.03
C GLU A 83 33.38 4.43 68.11
N LYS A 84 33.36 3.21 68.66
CA LYS A 84 32.96 2.01 67.92
C LYS A 84 31.57 2.16 67.31
N ASN A 85 30.58 2.56 68.11
CA ASN A 85 29.21 2.76 67.65
C ASN A 85 29.13 3.83 66.55
N TYR A 86 29.87 4.93 66.69
CA TYR A 86 29.95 5.98 65.69
C TYR A 86 30.50 5.46 64.35
N PHE A 87 31.59 4.69 64.36
CA PHE A 87 32.12 4.12 63.12
C PHE A 87 31.18 3.09 62.48
N GLU A 88 30.52 2.23 63.27
CA GLU A 88 29.55 1.27 62.76
C GLU A 88 28.34 1.97 62.11
N THR A 89 27.82 3.01 62.75
CA THR A 89 26.70 3.81 62.21
C THR A 89 27.11 4.60 60.98
N LYS A 90 28.31 5.19 60.95
CA LYS A 90 28.85 5.86 59.78
C LYS A 90 28.99 4.89 58.59
N LEU A 91 29.54 3.70 58.80
CA LEU A 91 29.65 2.67 57.75
C LEU A 91 28.27 2.22 57.22
N LYS A 92 27.27 2.07 58.10
CA LYS A 92 25.90 1.77 57.68
C LYS A 92 25.31 2.90 56.83
N LEU A 93 25.53 4.15 57.23
CA LEU A 93 25.06 5.32 56.47
C LEU A 93 25.71 5.39 55.08
N ASP A 94 27.02 5.13 54.98
CA ASP A 94 27.75 5.14 53.71
C ASP A 94 27.19 4.06 52.76
N ARG A 95 26.90 2.86 53.27
CA ARG A 95 26.27 1.78 52.48
C ARG A 95 24.89 2.18 51.98
N VAL A 96 24.00 2.63 52.88
CA VAL A 96 22.63 3.04 52.52
C VAL A 96 22.65 4.22 51.55
N SER A 97 23.60 5.15 51.69
CA SER A 97 23.76 6.27 50.77
C SER A 97 24.20 5.81 49.38
N GLY A 98 25.11 4.83 49.31
CA GLY A 98 25.51 4.18 48.06
C GLY A 98 24.35 3.44 47.38
N GLU A 99 23.61 2.62 48.13
CA GLU A 99 22.42 1.90 47.63
C GLU A 99 21.36 2.88 47.11
N LYS A 100 21.08 3.96 47.86
CA LYS A 100 20.15 5.01 47.41
C LYS A 100 20.60 5.64 46.09
N GLN A 101 21.90 5.91 45.94
CA GLN A 101 22.42 6.49 44.70
C GLN A 101 22.29 5.53 43.51
N ALA A 102 22.57 4.24 43.72
CA ALA A 102 22.39 3.20 42.71
C ALA A 102 20.92 3.09 42.28
N LEU A 103 19.99 3.05 43.24
CA LEU A 103 18.55 3.04 42.97
C LEU A 103 18.08 4.28 42.22
N LEU A 104 18.62 5.47 42.53
CA LEU A 104 18.30 6.69 41.79
C LEU A 104 18.78 6.65 40.34
N GLN A 105 19.92 6.00 40.05
CA GLN A 105 20.39 5.81 38.69
C GLN A 105 19.51 4.81 37.92
N GLU A 106 19.17 3.69 38.54
CA GLU A 106 18.28 2.69 37.96
C GLU A 106 16.89 3.28 37.66
N ASN A 107 16.34 4.07 38.57
CA ASN A 107 15.06 4.74 38.38
C ASN A 107 15.10 5.65 37.14
N LYS A 108 16.16 6.44 36.96
CA LYS A 108 16.34 7.28 35.76
C LYS A 108 16.42 6.46 34.48
N SER A 109 17.10 5.32 34.47
CA SER A 109 17.11 4.45 33.28
C SER A 109 15.73 3.88 32.98
N LEU A 110 14.99 3.42 34.00
CA LEU A 110 13.64 2.89 33.83
C LEU A 110 12.64 3.96 33.37
N GLU A 111 12.81 5.21 33.81
CA GLU A 111 12.03 6.34 33.30
C GLU A 111 12.27 6.57 31.81
N GLY A 112 13.54 6.48 31.36
CA GLY A 112 13.91 6.52 29.96
C GLY A 112 13.24 5.41 29.14
N ASP A 113 13.38 4.16 29.59
CA ASP A 113 12.77 2.98 28.92
C ASP A 113 11.24 3.12 28.83
N ARG A 114 10.61 3.61 29.89
CA ARG A 114 9.16 3.86 29.93
C ARG A 114 8.75 4.90 28.89
N ASP A 115 9.52 5.97 28.74
CA ASP A 115 9.20 7.05 27.80
C ASP A 115 9.44 6.61 26.34
N ASP A 116 10.48 5.80 26.09
CA ASP A 116 10.72 5.14 24.80
C ASP A 116 9.59 4.17 24.44
N LEU A 117 9.13 3.34 25.38
CA LEU A 117 8.01 2.44 25.17
C LEU A 117 6.71 3.19 24.87
N ARG A 118 6.46 4.32 25.55
CA ARG A 118 5.32 5.19 25.25
C ARG A 118 5.40 5.76 23.83
N LEU A 119 6.58 6.17 23.38
CA LEU A 119 6.79 6.66 22.02
C LEU A 119 6.52 5.56 20.99
N ARG A 120 7.12 4.37 21.18
CA ARG A 120 6.89 3.20 20.31
C ARG A 120 5.42 2.80 20.26
N LEU A 121 4.71 2.82 21.39
CA LEU A 121 3.29 2.51 21.42
C LEU A 121 2.47 3.49 20.56
N ARG A 122 2.77 4.79 20.64
CA ARG A 122 2.11 5.81 19.79
C ARG A 122 2.38 5.55 18.32
N GLN A 123 3.64 5.29 17.96
CA GLN A 123 4.04 5.00 16.58
C GLN A 123 3.31 3.77 16.04
N VAL A 124 3.35 2.64 16.75
CA VAL A 124 2.67 1.40 16.34
C VAL A 124 1.17 1.59 16.23
N THR A 125 0.56 2.38 17.12
CA THR A 125 -0.87 2.70 17.05
C THR A 125 -1.21 3.49 15.79
N GLN A 126 -0.36 4.46 15.42
CA GLN A 126 -0.53 5.26 14.19
C GLN A 126 -0.34 4.39 12.94
N GLU A 127 0.70 3.56 12.89
CA GLU A 127 0.96 2.62 11.80
C GLU A 127 -0.22 1.64 11.63
N ASN A 128 -0.76 1.10 12.73
CA ASN A 128 -1.93 0.21 12.70
C ASN A 128 -3.16 0.91 12.12
N ALA A 129 -3.40 2.18 12.48
CA ALA A 129 -4.49 2.97 11.93
C ALA A 129 -4.32 3.19 10.41
N GLN A 130 -3.11 3.53 9.96
CA GLN A 130 -2.80 3.70 8.54
C GLN A 130 -2.98 2.40 7.75
N ILE A 131 -2.52 1.27 8.28
CA ILE A 131 -2.69 -0.04 7.65
C ILE A 131 -4.19 -0.34 7.50
N LYS A 132 -4.98 -0.20 8.56
CA LYS A 132 -6.44 -0.42 8.50
C LYS A 132 -7.14 0.47 7.47
N GLU A 133 -6.74 1.73 7.37
CA GLU A 133 -7.27 2.64 6.36
C GLU A 133 -6.90 2.19 4.94
N SER A 134 -5.63 1.81 4.71
CA SER A 134 -5.16 1.32 3.42
C SER A 134 -5.85 0.01 3.01
N GLU A 135 -6.05 -0.92 3.94
CA GLU A 135 -6.76 -2.18 3.71
C GLU A 135 -8.22 -1.93 3.35
N MET A 136 -8.89 -1.01 4.05
CA MET A 136 -10.26 -0.62 3.73
C MET A 136 -10.35 0.01 2.34
N ASN A 137 -9.40 0.86 1.97
CA ASN A 137 -9.34 1.46 0.64
C ASN A 137 -9.08 0.41 -0.45
N LEU A 138 -8.21 -0.57 -0.21
CA LEU A 138 -7.99 -1.70 -1.13
C LEU A 138 -9.25 -2.55 -1.29
N LYS A 139 -9.96 -2.87 -0.21
CA LYS A 139 -11.24 -3.60 -0.28
C LYS A 139 -12.29 -2.85 -1.09
N ARG A 140 -12.40 -1.53 -0.92
CA ARG A 140 -13.29 -0.68 -1.74
C ARG A 140 -12.90 -0.67 -3.23
N ARG A 141 -11.60 -0.61 -3.54
CA ARG A 141 -11.13 -0.69 -4.94
C ARG A 141 -11.38 -2.06 -5.56
N ALA A 142 -11.13 -3.14 -4.81
CA ALA A 142 -11.37 -4.50 -5.26
C ALA A 142 -12.86 -4.74 -5.56
N THR A 143 -13.76 -4.30 -4.68
CA THR A 143 -15.21 -4.39 -4.90
C THR A 143 -15.66 -3.56 -6.09
N ALA A 144 -15.17 -2.32 -6.25
CA ALA A 144 -15.48 -1.50 -7.43
C ALA A 144 -14.99 -2.15 -8.74
N ALA A 145 -13.78 -2.72 -8.75
CA ALA A 145 -13.23 -3.43 -9.91
C ALA A 145 -14.01 -4.71 -10.24
N GLU A 146 -14.49 -5.44 -9.22
CA GLU A 146 -15.34 -6.61 -9.40
C GLU A 146 -16.70 -6.23 -10.01
N GLU A 147 -17.32 -5.13 -9.55
CA GLU A 147 -18.56 -4.61 -10.13
C GLU A 147 -18.39 -4.11 -11.57
N GLU A 148 -17.26 -3.46 -11.87
CA GLU A 148 -16.92 -3.02 -13.21
C GLU A 148 -16.70 -4.21 -14.15
N SER A 149 -15.97 -5.24 -13.70
CA SER A 149 -15.79 -6.49 -14.45
C SER A 149 -17.13 -7.20 -14.71
N LYS A 150 -18.02 -7.27 -13.72
CA LYS A 150 -19.37 -7.82 -13.91
C LYS A 150 -20.16 -7.05 -14.96
N ARG A 151 -20.12 -5.71 -14.92
CA ARG A 151 -20.78 -4.85 -15.92
C ARG A 151 -20.19 -5.04 -17.32
N ALA A 152 -18.88 -5.11 -17.44
CA ALA A 152 -18.20 -5.35 -18.72
C ALA A 152 -18.56 -6.72 -19.31
N ASN A 153 -18.57 -7.77 -18.47
CA ASN A 153 -18.96 -9.11 -18.90
C ASN A 153 -20.43 -9.18 -19.34
N GLN A 154 -21.34 -8.50 -18.61
CA GLN A 154 -22.74 -8.39 -19.00
C GLN A 154 -22.90 -7.67 -20.35
N ALA A 155 -22.24 -6.53 -20.53
CA ALA A 155 -22.27 -5.78 -21.79
C ALA A 155 -21.69 -6.60 -22.96
N GLN A 156 -20.63 -7.38 -22.72
CA GLN A 156 -20.08 -8.29 -23.73
C GLN A 156 -21.09 -9.38 -24.11
N GLN A 157 -21.72 -10.03 -23.14
CA GLN A 157 -22.72 -11.06 -23.38
C GLN A 157 -23.90 -10.52 -24.19
N GLU A 158 -24.41 -9.34 -23.83
CA GLU A 158 -25.48 -8.66 -24.57
C GLU A 158 -25.08 -8.34 -26.02
N ALA A 159 -23.85 -7.86 -26.23
CA ALA A 159 -23.33 -7.59 -27.57
C ALA A 159 -23.18 -8.86 -28.40
N GLU A 160 -22.73 -9.97 -27.79
CA GLU A 160 -22.64 -11.28 -28.46
C GLU A 160 -24.02 -11.83 -28.84
N ASP A 161 -25.01 -11.68 -27.97
CA ASP A 161 -26.37 -12.14 -28.24
C ASP A 161 -27.05 -11.29 -29.34
N GLN A 162 -26.85 -9.98 -29.33
CA GLN A 162 -27.27 -9.11 -30.45
C GLN A 162 -26.58 -9.51 -31.76
N ARG A 163 -25.28 -9.79 -31.73
CA ARG A 163 -24.54 -10.26 -32.91
C ARG A 163 -25.14 -11.57 -33.44
N ARG A 164 -25.39 -12.55 -32.57
CA ARG A 164 -26.01 -13.83 -32.94
C ARG A 164 -27.40 -13.65 -33.55
N LEU A 165 -28.23 -12.76 -33.00
CA LEU A 165 -29.54 -12.42 -33.56
C LEU A 165 -29.40 -11.82 -34.96
N SER A 166 -28.50 -10.83 -35.13
CA SER A 166 -28.26 -10.21 -36.43
C SER A 166 -27.75 -11.20 -37.48
N GLU A 167 -26.96 -12.20 -37.07
CA GLU A 167 -26.44 -13.25 -37.94
C GLU A 167 -27.54 -14.23 -38.35
N LYS A 168 -28.44 -14.60 -37.42
CA LYS A 168 -29.64 -15.39 -37.74
C LYS A 168 -30.55 -14.67 -38.73
N GLU A 169 -30.86 -13.39 -38.50
CA GLU A 169 -31.67 -12.59 -39.43
C GLU A 169 -31.04 -12.50 -40.83
N LYS A 170 -29.71 -12.36 -40.91
CA LYS A 170 -28.98 -12.38 -42.19
C LYS A 170 -29.11 -13.74 -42.88
N GLN A 171 -28.96 -14.83 -42.13
CA GLN A 171 -29.08 -16.18 -42.66
C GLN A 171 -30.50 -16.46 -43.16
N GLU A 172 -31.52 -16.06 -42.41
CA GLU A 172 -32.92 -16.15 -42.80
C GLU A 172 -33.17 -15.36 -44.10
N LYS A 173 -32.76 -14.09 -44.17
CA LYS A 173 -32.86 -13.28 -45.39
C LYS A 173 -32.14 -13.90 -46.59
N MET A 174 -30.95 -14.46 -46.39
CA MET A 174 -30.24 -15.17 -47.46
C MET A 174 -31.01 -16.42 -47.93
N SER A 175 -31.57 -17.20 -47.00
CA SER A 175 -32.37 -18.37 -47.32
C SER A 175 -33.67 -18.02 -48.06
N GLU A 176 -34.33 -16.93 -47.68
CA GLU A 176 -35.51 -16.40 -48.37
C GLU A 176 -35.16 -15.96 -49.80
N CYS A 177 -34.06 -15.23 -49.98
CA CYS A 177 -33.57 -14.83 -51.30
C CYS A 177 -33.27 -16.02 -52.21
N LEU A 178 -32.64 -17.08 -51.67
CA LEU A 178 -32.38 -18.32 -52.42
C LEU A 178 -33.69 -19.04 -52.78
N SER A 179 -34.62 -19.17 -51.83
CA SER A 179 -35.93 -19.77 -52.08
C SER A 179 -36.72 -19.02 -53.17
N TRP A 180 -36.69 -17.68 -53.15
CA TRP A 180 -37.30 -16.86 -54.20
C TRP A 180 -36.65 -17.10 -55.56
N ARG A 181 -35.32 -17.17 -55.62
CA ARG A 181 -34.58 -17.45 -56.86
C ARG A 181 -34.96 -18.82 -57.42
N GLU A 182 -35.04 -19.84 -56.58
CA GLU A 182 -35.46 -21.20 -56.96
C GLU A 182 -36.86 -21.20 -57.55
N LYS A 183 -37.84 -20.59 -56.87
CA LYS A 183 -39.22 -20.47 -57.36
C LYS A 183 -39.30 -19.73 -58.71
N HIS A 184 -38.53 -18.66 -58.88
CA HIS A 184 -38.47 -17.93 -60.15
C HIS A 184 -37.87 -18.79 -61.27
N HIS A 185 -36.83 -19.55 -60.99
CA HIS A 185 -36.22 -20.46 -61.95
C HIS A 185 -37.19 -21.60 -62.34
N GLU A 186 -37.89 -22.19 -61.38
CA GLU A 186 -38.93 -23.19 -61.61
C GLU A 186 -40.05 -22.63 -62.51
N LEU A 187 -40.55 -21.43 -62.22
CA LEU A 187 -41.54 -20.75 -63.05
C LEU A 187 -41.04 -20.50 -64.47
N ALA A 188 -39.80 -20.02 -64.63
CA ALA A 188 -39.19 -19.83 -65.94
C ALA A 188 -39.07 -21.15 -66.73
N ASN A 189 -38.72 -22.25 -66.05
CA ASN A 189 -38.68 -23.58 -66.67
C ASN A 189 -40.07 -24.04 -67.12
N VAL A 190 -41.12 -23.81 -66.32
CA VAL A 190 -42.51 -24.12 -66.71
C VAL A 190 -42.90 -23.33 -67.95
N PHE A 191 -42.60 -22.03 -68.01
CA PHE A 191 -42.86 -21.22 -69.20
C PHE A 191 -42.11 -21.73 -70.42
N ARG A 192 -40.82 -22.04 -70.29
CA ARG A 192 -40.02 -22.61 -71.38
C ARG A 192 -40.62 -23.92 -71.90
N ILE A 193 -40.97 -24.86 -71.02
CA ILE A 193 -41.62 -26.13 -71.41
C ILE A 193 -42.94 -25.87 -72.14
N GLN A 194 -43.73 -24.91 -71.67
CA GLN A 194 -44.99 -24.54 -72.31
C GLN A 194 -44.76 -23.91 -73.70
N GLU A 195 -43.73 -23.08 -73.85
CA GLU A 195 -43.32 -22.51 -75.13
C GLU A 195 -42.81 -23.58 -76.09
N ASP A 196 -41.99 -24.52 -75.62
CA ASP A 196 -41.50 -25.67 -76.40
C ASP A 196 -42.66 -26.53 -76.89
N LEU A 197 -43.65 -26.82 -76.04
CA LEU A 197 -44.87 -27.52 -76.43
C LEU A 197 -45.68 -26.74 -77.47
N LYS A 198 -45.80 -25.42 -77.34
CA LYS A 198 -46.44 -24.56 -78.36
C LYS A 198 -45.67 -24.61 -79.68
N ALA A 199 -44.34 -24.54 -79.64
CA ALA A 199 -43.48 -24.63 -80.82
C ALA A 199 -43.60 -26.00 -81.50
N GLN A 200 -43.63 -27.10 -80.74
CA GLN A 200 -43.83 -28.46 -81.25
C GLN A 200 -45.19 -28.61 -81.93
N ARG A 201 -46.27 -28.05 -81.34
CA ARG A 201 -47.61 -28.02 -81.98
C ARG A 201 -47.58 -27.25 -83.30
N ARG A 202 -46.91 -26.08 -83.35
CA ARG A 202 -46.74 -25.30 -84.59
C ARG A 202 -45.92 -26.05 -85.64
N ASN A 203 -44.84 -26.72 -85.23
CA ASN A 203 -44.02 -27.54 -86.14
C ASN A 203 -44.84 -28.70 -86.73
N LYS A 204 -45.60 -29.42 -85.89
CA LYS A 204 -46.52 -30.49 -86.35
C LYS A 204 -47.59 -29.95 -87.30
N ALA A 205 -48.18 -28.79 -86.99
CA ALA A 205 -49.12 -28.11 -87.89
C ALA A 205 -48.47 -27.73 -89.22
N CYS A 206 -47.24 -27.21 -89.20
CA CYS A 206 -46.46 -26.90 -90.41
C CYS A 206 -46.16 -28.15 -91.24
N GLN A 207 -45.77 -29.27 -90.63
CA GLN A 207 -45.55 -30.54 -91.33
C GLN A 207 -46.83 -31.06 -92.01
N VAL A 208 -47.97 -30.98 -91.33
CA VAL A 208 -49.28 -31.32 -91.93
C VAL A 208 -49.58 -30.41 -93.11
N ASN A 209 -49.32 -29.11 -92.98
CA ASN A 209 -49.56 -28.14 -94.04
C ASN A 209 -48.62 -28.35 -95.25
N ILE A 210 -47.34 -28.66 -95.02
CA ILE A 210 -46.38 -29.03 -96.08
C ILE A 210 -46.80 -30.32 -96.78
N LYS A 211 -47.19 -31.36 -96.03
CA LYS A 211 -47.71 -32.60 -96.64
C LYS A 211 -48.98 -32.33 -97.46
N SER A 212 -49.85 -31.45 -96.99
CA SER A 212 -51.04 -31.02 -97.74
C SER A 212 -50.67 -30.23 -98.99
N TYR A 213 -49.70 -29.31 -98.92
CA TYR A 213 -49.22 -28.53 -100.07
C TYR A 213 -48.60 -29.41 -101.15
N PHE A 214 -47.80 -30.42 -100.77
CA PHE A 214 -47.26 -31.39 -101.73
C PHE A 214 -48.35 -32.27 -102.32
N LEU A 215 -49.36 -32.69 -101.55
CA LEU A 215 -50.52 -33.41 -102.08
C LEU A 215 -51.29 -32.56 -103.12
N CYS A 216 -51.51 -31.27 -102.84
CA CYS A 216 -52.16 -30.34 -103.75
C CYS A 216 -51.30 -30.00 -104.98
N MET A 217 -49.97 -29.91 -104.85
CA MET A 217 -49.05 -29.73 -105.98
C MET A 217 -49.02 -30.97 -106.90
N THR A 218 -49.20 -32.17 -106.36
CA THR A 218 -49.32 -33.39 -107.18
C THR A 218 -50.69 -33.56 -107.83
N GLU A 219 -51.72 -32.86 -107.34
CA GLU A 219 -53.07 -32.86 -107.94
C GLU A 219 -53.33 -31.64 -108.86
N SER A 220 -52.52 -30.57 -108.79
CA SER A 220 -52.65 -29.38 -109.61
C SER A 220 -51.61 -29.37 -110.75
N ASP A 221 -52.05 -29.78 -111.94
CA ASP A 221 -51.29 -29.86 -113.21
C ASP A 221 -50.94 -28.48 -113.82
N GLN A 222 -50.27 -27.61 -113.05
CA GLN A 222 -49.84 -26.28 -113.49
C GLN A 222 -48.38 -26.27 -113.96
N ARG A 223 -48.22 -26.33 -115.27
CA ARG A 223 -46.96 -26.16 -116.02
C ARG A 223 -46.48 -24.70 -115.97
N VAL A 224 -45.39 -24.42 -115.27
CA VAL A 224 -44.69 -23.12 -115.36
C VAL A 224 -43.75 -23.13 -116.58
N LYS A 225 -44.02 -22.29 -117.59
CA LYS A 225 -43.13 -22.07 -118.74
C LYS A 225 -41.98 -21.15 -118.36
N ILE A 226 -40.75 -21.67 -118.40
CA ILE A 226 -39.52 -20.88 -118.24
C ILE A 226 -39.21 -20.17 -119.57
N LEU A 227 -39.02 -18.85 -119.53
CA LEU A 227 -38.65 -18.04 -120.70
C LEU A 227 -37.24 -18.44 -121.21
N LYS A 228 -37.10 -18.71 -122.51
CA LYS A 228 -35.84 -19.09 -123.16
C LYS A 228 -35.35 -17.99 -124.10
N ASN A 229 -34.03 -17.89 -124.27
CA ASN A 229 -33.41 -16.99 -125.25
C ASN A 229 -33.64 -17.49 -126.70
N PRO A 230 -33.43 -16.65 -127.73
CA PRO A 230 -33.65 -17.04 -129.14
C PRO A 230 -32.80 -18.22 -129.64
N ASP A 231 -31.75 -18.58 -128.90
CA ASP A 231 -30.87 -19.73 -129.11
C ASP A 231 -31.26 -20.98 -128.28
N GLY A 232 -32.42 -20.95 -127.58
CA GLY A 232 -33.02 -22.11 -126.92
C GLY A 232 -32.51 -22.42 -125.51
N SER A 233 -31.60 -21.62 -124.94
CA SER A 233 -31.10 -21.78 -123.57
C SER A 233 -32.01 -21.12 -122.50
N PRO A 234 -32.14 -21.70 -121.28
CA PRO A 234 -32.92 -21.10 -120.19
C PRO A 234 -32.22 -19.83 -119.64
N LYS A 235 -32.97 -18.73 -119.48
CA LYS A 235 -32.40 -17.45 -119.07
C LYS A 235 -32.22 -17.38 -117.55
N ASN A 236 -30.98 -17.29 -117.08
CA ASN A 236 -30.66 -17.06 -115.66
C ASN A 236 -30.77 -15.56 -115.35
N PHE A 237 -31.48 -15.20 -114.28
CA PHE A 237 -31.56 -13.83 -113.78
C PHE A 237 -30.56 -13.64 -112.65
N THR A 238 -29.65 -12.68 -112.78
CA THR A 238 -28.70 -12.26 -111.74
C THR A 238 -29.12 -10.92 -111.15
N GLU A 239 -28.67 -10.65 -109.92
CA GLU A 239 -29.01 -9.48 -109.12
C GLU A 239 -28.86 -8.16 -109.91
N GLY A 240 -29.94 -7.37 -109.98
CA GLY A 240 -29.94 -6.03 -110.60
C GLY A 240 -30.62 -5.91 -111.97
N ASP A 241 -31.02 -7.02 -112.61
CA ASP A 241 -31.68 -6.97 -113.92
C ASP A 241 -33.19 -6.61 -113.86
N PRO A 242 -33.68 -5.66 -114.67
CA PRO A 242 -35.08 -5.25 -114.66
C PRO A 242 -36.00 -6.29 -115.33
N VAL A 243 -36.97 -6.80 -114.56
CA VAL A 243 -38.04 -7.68 -115.05
C VAL A 243 -39.27 -6.85 -115.39
N TYR A 244 -39.71 -6.90 -116.64
CA TYR A 244 -40.90 -6.20 -117.12
C TYR A 244 -42.09 -7.16 -117.17
N ILE A 245 -43.16 -6.83 -116.43
CA ILE A 245 -44.43 -7.56 -116.48
C ILE A 245 -45.43 -6.65 -117.19
N SER A 246 -45.90 -7.05 -118.38
CA SER A 246 -46.95 -6.35 -119.11
C SER A 246 -48.29 -7.03 -118.86
N THR A 247 -49.24 -6.34 -118.25
CA THR A 247 -50.65 -6.76 -118.16
C THR A 247 -51.40 -6.34 -119.44
N PRO A 248 -52.24 -7.21 -120.03
CA PRO A 248 -53.06 -6.83 -121.18
C PRO A 248 -54.29 -5.99 -120.75
N GLU A 249 -54.57 -4.92 -121.52
CA GLU A 249 -55.73 -4.03 -121.37
C GLU A 249 -57.05 -4.66 -121.87
N SER A 250 -58.15 -4.32 -121.21
CA SER A 250 -59.51 -4.39 -121.76
C SER A 250 -60.32 -3.16 -121.30
N GLY A 251 -60.69 -2.27 -122.24
CA GLY A 251 -61.61 -1.12 -122.00
C GLY A 251 -63.11 -1.49 -122.12
N PRO A 252 -64.08 -0.54 -122.28
CA PRO A 252 -63.95 0.92 -122.41
C PRO A 252 -64.96 1.80 -121.61
N LYS A 253 -64.53 3.00 -121.16
CA LYS A 253 -65.16 4.35 -121.31
C LYS A 253 -64.57 5.36 -120.29
N GLU A 254 -64.06 6.47 -120.83
CA GLU A 254 -63.79 7.84 -120.30
C GLU A 254 -63.68 8.05 -118.77
N ALA A 255 -62.72 8.78 -118.21
CA ALA A 255 -61.87 9.84 -118.73
C ALA A 255 -60.56 9.97 -117.90
N ASP A 256 -59.51 10.39 -118.60
CA ASP A 256 -58.37 11.18 -118.16
C ASP A 256 -57.45 10.70 -117.00
N ARG A 257 -56.19 10.50 -117.42
CA ARG A 257 -54.93 10.86 -116.75
C ARG A 257 -54.24 9.83 -115.84
N SER A 258 -53.07 9.44 -116.35
CA SER A 258 -51.76 9.36 -115.66
C SER A 258 -51.21 7.96 -115.40
N SER A 259 -50.30 7.58 -116.30
CA SER A 259 -49.26 6.57 -116.15
C SER A 259 -48.50 6.73 -114.83
N SER A 260 -48.50 5.69 -114.00
CA SER A 260 -47.63 5.58 -112.81
C SER A 260 -46.95 4.22 -112.83
N ARG A 261 -45.65 4.21 -113.15
CA ARG A 261 -44.81 3.02 -113.25
C ARG A 261 -44.08 2.82 -111.91
N THR A 262 -44.47 1.81 -111.14
CA THR A 262 -43.87 1.53 -109.82
C THR A 262 -42.64 0.62 -109.97
N MET A 263 -41.50 1.03 -109.40
CA MET A 263 -40.25 0.28 -109.41
C MET A 263 -40.04 -0.35 -108.02
N LEU A 264 -39.91 -1.68 -107.93
CA LEU A 264 -39.66 -2.39 -106.67
C LEU A 264 -38.30 -3.09 -106.70
N ARG A 265 -37.50 -2.90 -105.65
CA ARG A 265 -36.22 -3.60 -105.40
C ARG A 265 -36.38 -4.58 -104.24
N ILE A 266 -35.72 -5.72 -104.31
CA ILE A 266 -35.75 -6.77 -103.27
C ILE A 266 -34.55 -6.58 -102.33
N SER A 267 -34.75 -6.77 -101.02
CA SER A 267 -33.66 -6.80 -100.02
C SER A 267 -33.89 -7.94 -99.02
N ALA A 268 -32.85 -8.69 -98.66
CA ALA A 268 -32.91 -9.81 -97.72
C ALA A 268 -32.60 -9.39 -96.25
N PRO A 269 -33.07 -10.11 -95.22
CA PRO A 269 -32.88 -9.72 -93.82
C PRO A 269 -31.48 -10.10 -93.30
N GLN A 270 -30.82 -9.19 -92.56
CA GLN A 270 -29.58 -9.48 -91.85
C GLN A 270 -29.83 -10.07 -90.45
N VAL A 271 -29.03 -11.07 -90.10
CA VAL A 271 -29.00 -11.75 -88.79
C VAL A 271 -27.71 -11.32 -88.07
N GLY A 272 -27.83 -10.77 -86.85
CA GLY A 272 -26.74 -10.86 -85.86
C GLY A 272 -26.41 -9.62 -85.01
N ARG A 273 -26.68 -9.77 -83.71
CA ARG A 273 -25.83 -9.42 -82.54
C ARG A 273 -25.82 -7.96 -82.03
N ASP A 274 -26.77 -7.65 -81.16
CA ASP A 274 -26.61 -6.62 -80.12
C ASP A 274 -25.72 -7.16 -78.99
N VAL A 275 -24.63 -6.43 -78.69
CA VAL A 275 -23.84 -6.56 -77.48
C VAL A 275 -24.15 -5.33 -76.62
N GLY A 276 -24.68 -5.55 -75.41
CA GLY A 276 -25.09 -4.47 -74.49
C GLY A 276 -23.93 -3.83 -73.72
N PRO A 277 -24.21 -2.82 -72.86
CA PRO A 277 -23.22 -2.27 -71.93
C PRO A 277 -23.29 -3.00 -70.58
N SER A 278 -22.13 -3.51 -70.14
CA SER A 278 -21.88 -3.98 -68.77
C SER A 278 -21.73 -2.81 -67.80
N HIS A 279 -22.20 -3.02 -66.58
CA HIS A 279 -22.29 -2.07 -65.47
C HIS A 279 -20.99 -1.29 -65.15
N PHE A 280 -21.21 -0.02 -64.78
CA PHE A 280 -20.30 0.90 -64.10
C PHE A 280 -19.87 0.34 -62.73
N ASP A 281 -18.56 0.14 -62.56
CA ASP A 281 -17.87 0.40 -61.30
C ASP A 281 -16.82 1.50 -61.59
N GLU A 282 -16.53 2.31 -60.57
CA GLU A 282 -15.56 3.42 -60.51
C GLU A 282 -16.04 4.83 -60.89
N LEU A 283 -16.45 5.59 -59.86
CA LEU A 283 -16.19 7.03 -59.77
C LEU A 283 -15.56 7.39 -58.41
N PRO A 284 -14.63 8.38 -58.36
CA PRO A 284 -13.78 8.67 -57.22
C PRO A 284 -14.36 9.73 -56.25
N ALA A 285 -13.60 9.95 -55.18
CA ALA A 285 -13.87 10.73 -53.96
C ALA A 285 -14.40 12.17 -54.16
N PHE A 286 -15.39 12.55 -53.35
CA PHE A 286 -15.74 13.93 -53.06
C PHE A 286 -15.00 14.42 -51.80
N GLY A 287 -14.06 15.36 -51.99
CA GLY A 287 -13.87 16.47 -51.05
C GLY A 287 -14.81 17.62 -51.45
N GLY A 288 -15.14 18.60 -50.65
CA GLY A 288 -14.81 18.94 -49.26
C GLY A 288 -15.43 20.32 -48.99
N GLU A 289 -15.72 20.64 -47.74
CA GLU A 289 -15.88 22.04 -47.30
C GLU A 289 -15.47 22.14 -45.82
N ARG A 290 -14.51 23.04 -45.55
CA ARG A 290 -14.07 23.50 -44.23
C ARG A 290 -14.09 25.04 -44.32
N PRO A 291 -14.34 25.79 -43.24
CA PRO A 291 -13.26 26.22 -42.32
C PRO A 291 -13.78 26.28 -40.85
N ASP A 292 -13.06 26.50 -39.75
CA ASP A 292 -11.76 27.09 -39.44
C ASP A 292 -11.39 26.68 -38.00
N SER A 293 -10.09 26.57 -37.73
CA SER A 293 -9.39 26.98 -36.49
C SER A 293 -8.13 26.12 -36.32
N ALA A 294 -6.99 26.73 -36.65
CA ALA A 294 -5.66 26.16 -36.61
C ALA A 294 -5.13 26.00 -35.18
N HIS A 295 -4.19 25.07 -35.00
CA HIS A 295 -2.81 25.47 -34.70
C HIS A 295 -1.81 24.44 -35.21
N GLN A 296 -0.65 24.98 -35.56
CA GLN A 296 0.41 24.47 -36.39
C GLN A 296 1.61 24.20 -35.49
N ARG A 297 2.29 23.05 -35.62
CA ARG A 297 3.75 22.98 -35.45
C ARG A 297 4.35 21.68 -35.98
N ARG A 298 5.43 21.88 -36.72
CA ARG A 298 6.27 20.92 -37.45
C ARG A 298 6.96 19.92 -36.50
N SER A 299 7.10 18.67 -36.93
CA SER A 299 8.42 18.04 -37.09
C SER A 299 8.34 16.67 -37.78
N ARG A 300 9.21 16.47 -38.77
CA ARG A 300 9.60 15.18 -39.37
C ARG A 300 10.49 14.41 -38.38
N LYS A 301 10.35 13.09 -38.32
CA LYS A 301 11.41 12.05 -38.33
C LYS A 301 10.74 10.68 -38.34
N VAL A 302 10.82 9.94 -39.45
CA VAL A 302 11.83 8.90 -39.76
C VAL A 302 11.70 7.69 -38.83
N VAL A 303 11.27 6.60 -39.45
CA VAL A 303 11.20 5.22 -38.98
C VAL A 303 12.61 4.67 -38.81
N ASP A 304 12.86 3.92 -37.73
CA ASP A 304 13.85 2.85 -37.72
C ASP A 304 13.24 1.64 -37.00
N TYR A 305 13.16 0.54 -37.74
CA TYR A 305 12.86 -0.79 -37.20
C TYR A 305 14.19 -1.41 -36.74
N PHE A 306 14.25 -1.86 -35.49
CA PHE A 306 15.19 -2.89 -35.06
C PHE A 306 14.46 -3.88 -34.14
N TRP A 307 14.39 -5.12 -34.60
CA TRP A 307 14.84 -6.28 -33.82
C TRP A 307 16.15 -6.75 -34.45
#